data_AF-A0A2E1IK76-F1
#
_entry.id   AF-A0A2E1IK76-F1
#
_cell.length_a   1.000
_cell.length_b   1.000
_cell.length_c   1.000
_cell.angle_alpha   90.00
_cell.angle_beta   90.00
_cell.angle_gamma   90.00
#
_symmetry.space_group_name_H-M   'P 1'
#
loop_
_entity.id
_entity.type
_entity.pdbx_description
1 polymer ?
#
loop_
_entity_poly.entity_id
_entity_poly.type
_entity_poly.pdbx_seq_one_letter_code
_entity_poly.pdbx_strand_id
1 'polypeptide(L)'
;MDLVKLLPALGLTLAIPLLGSVRVLAQSEGWLLGPNSNVGKQSQIVPTNCVTSADGAISCDTKVVNPPSDTSARPYYNPFND
;
A
#
# COMPACT_ATOMS: atom_id res chain seq x y z
N MET A 1 14.88 -44.94 26.40
CA MET A 1 13.50 -44.85 25.90
C MET A 1 13.33 -43.44 25.36
N ASP A 2 14.08 -43.07 24.32
CA ASP A 2 14.23 -41.65 23.97
C ASP A 2 14.14 -41.38 22.46
N LEU A 3 14.11 -42.45 21.64
CA LEU A 3 14.05 -42.34 20.20
C LEU A 3 12.64 -42.00 19.66
N VAL A 4 11.60 -42.25 20.45
CA VAL A 4 10.19 -42.00 20.06
C VAL A 4 9.77 -40.53 20.29
N LYS A 5 10.53 -39.76 21.08
CA LYS A 5 10.23 -38.35 21.37
C LYS A 5 10.66 -37.37 20.27
N LEU A 6 11.45 -37.82 19.28
CA LEU A 6 11.96 -36.98 18.20
C LEU A 6 11.08 -36.99 16.92
N LEU A 7 10.09 -37.89 16.84
CA LEU A 7 9.20 -38.00 15.67
C LEU A 7 8.20 -36.84 15.47
N PRO A 8 7.64 -36.16 16.49
CA PRO A 8 6.73 -35.03 16.24
C PRO A 8 7.48 -33.74 15.88
N ALA A 9 8.79 -33.66 16.16
CA ALA A 9 9.60 -32.48 15.87
C ALA A 9 10.04 -32.41 14.40
N LEU A 10 10.21 -33.57 13.74
CA LEU A 10 10.65 -33.64 12.33
C LEU A 10 9.51 -33.41 11.33
N GLY A 11 8.26 -33.66 11.71
CA GLY A 11 7.09 -33.45 10.85
C GLY A 11 6.68 -31.99 10.73
N LEU A 12 6.93 -31.17 11.76
CA LEU A 12 6.52 -29.76 11.78
C LEU A 12 7.48 -28.84 11.02
N THR A 13 8.76 -29.22 10.88
CA THR A 13 9.77 -28.41 10.19
C THR A 13 9.71 -28.54 8.67
N LEU A 14 9.07 -29.58 8.13
CA LEU A 14 8.95 -29.80 6.68
C LEU A 14 7.82 -29.00 6.01
N ALA A 15 6.93 -28.36 6.78
CA ALA A 15 5.79 -27.61 6.25
C ALA A 15 6.12 -26.13 5.91
N ILE A 16 7.30 -25.64 6.30
CA ILE A 16 7.67 -24.22 6.20
C ILE A 16 8.05 -23.76 4.77
N PRO A 17 8.58 -24.59 3.83
CA PRO A 17 9.01 -24.06 2.53
C PRO A 17 7.86 -23.90 1.51
N LEU A 18 6.63 -24.32 1.85
CA LEU A 18 5.44 -24.11 1.01
C LEU A 18 4.85 -22.69 1.11
N LEU A 19 5.36 -21.86 2.02
CA LEU A 19 5.19 -20.41 2.00
C LEU A 19 6.15 -19.80 0.95
N GLY A 20 6.11 -20.34 -0.26
CA GLY A 20 6.87 -19.83 -1.39
C GLY A 20 6.60 -18.34 -1.55
N SER A 21 7.67 -17.55 -1.62
CA SER A 21 7.72 -16.10 -1.83
C SER A 21 6.36 -15.48 -2.12
N VAL A 22 5.64 -15.11 -1.05
CA VAL A 22 4.53 -14.17 -1.20
C VAL A 22 5.18 -12.93 -1.79
N ARG A 23 4.99 -12.74 -3.10
CA ARG A 23 5.31 -11.49 -3.75
C ARG A 23 4.44 -10.48 -3.01
N VAL A 24 5.03 -9.78 -2.04
CA VAL A 24 4.44 -8.58 -1.48
C VAL A 24 4.43 -7.61 -2.65
N LEU A 25 3.39 -7.68 -3.47
CA LEU A 25 3.08 -6.66 -4.43
C LEU A 25 2.92 -5.40 -3.58
N ALA A 26 3.83 -4.44 -3.74
CA ALA A 26 3.62 -3.13 -3.15
C ALA A 26 2.22 -2.68 -3.57
N GLN A 27 1.36 -2.36 -2.58
CA GLN A 27 0.04 -1.84 -2.90
C GLN A 27 0.24 -0.57 -3.72
N SER A 28 -0.12 -0.64 -5.00
CA SER A 28 -0.17 0.54 -5.86
C SER A 28 -1.54 1.16 -5.69
N GLU A 29 -1.58 2.35 -5.14
CA GLU A 29 -2.78 3.16 -5.08
C GLU A 29 -2.86 4.08 -6.31
N GLY A 30 -4.09 4.27 -6.80
CA GLY A 30 -4.39 5.15 -7.92
C GLY A 30 -5.68 5.89 -7.64
N TRP A 31 -5.72 7.18 -7.98
CA TRP A 31 -6.87 8.05 -7.72
C TRP A 31 -7.42 8.58 -9.03
N LEU A 32 -8.74 8.54 -9.14
CA LEU A 32 -9.45 9.21 -10.22
C LEU A 32 -9.57 10.69 -9.88
N LEU A 33 -8.96 11.52 -10.71
CA LEU A 33 -9.02 12.96 -10.57
C LEU A 33 -10.29 13.47 -11.26
N GLY A 34 -11.05 14.29 -10.55
CA GLY A 34 -12.20 14.99 -11.14
C GLY A 34 -11.75 16.10 -12.10
N PRO A 35 -12.66 16.62 -12.95
CA PRO A 35 -12.40 17.81 -13.75
C PRO A 35 -11.91 18.98 -12.88
N ASN A 36 -10.97 19.78 -13.40
CA ASN A 36 -10.35 20.91 -12.69
C ASN A 36 -9.60 20.55 -11.40
N SER A 37 -9.16 19.29 -11.24
CA SER A 37 -8.29 18.91 -10.13
C SER A 37 -6.96 19.64 -10.23
N ASN A 38 -6.68 20.50 -9.24
CA ASN A 38 -5.41 21.23 -9.11
C ASN A 38 -4.34 20.31 -8.51
N VAL A 39 -3.94 19.28 -9.25
CA VAL A 39 -2.87 18.35 -8.88
C VAL A 39 -1.76 18.41 -9.91
N GLY A 40 -0.51 18.42 -9.47
CA GLY A 40 0.68 18.39 -10.31
C GLY A 40 1.58 17.22 -9.98
N LYS A 41 2.74 17.14 -10.65
CA LYS A 41 3.68 16.02 -10.53
C LYS A 41 4.14 15.75 -9.08
N GLN A 42 4.25 16.81 -8.29
CA GLN A 42 4.74 16.78 -6.92
C GLN A 42 3.62 16.84 -5.87
N SER A 43 2.35 16.78 -6.30
CA SER A 43 1.23 16.71 -5.38
C SER A 43 1.25 15.38 -4.64
N GLN A 44 0.97 15.42 -3.35
CA GLN A 44 0.87 14.24 -2.51
C GLN A 44 -0.57 14.05 -2.05
N ILE A 45 -1.03 12.81 -2.06
CA ILE A 45 -2.29 12.44 -1.40
C ILE A 45 -1.97 12.05 0.03
N VAL A 46 -2.61 12.73 0.98
CA VAL A 46 -2.43 12.48 2.41
C VAL A 46 -3.76 11.95 2.98
N PRO A 47 -3.74 10.82 3.71
CA PRO A 47 -4.93 10.33 4.39
C PRO A 47 -5.31 11.26 5.55
N THR A 48 -6.60 11.48 5.72
CA THR A 48 -7.21 12.35 6.73
C THR A 48 -8.46 11.68 7.29
N ASN A 49 -8.92 12.10 8.48
CA ASN A 49 -10.17 11.60 9.09
C ASN A 49 -10.29 10.07 9.17
N CYS A 50 -9.18 9.38 9.45
CA CYS A 50 -9.17 7.92 9.49
C CYS A 50 -10.06 7.37 10.61
N VAL A 51 -10.93 6.41 10.29
CA VAL A 51 -11.81 5.70 11.21
C VAL A 51 -11.55 4.21 11.15
N THR A 52 -11.52 3.56 12.31
CA THR A 52 -11.39 2.10 12.43
C THR A 52 -12.77 1.50 12.63
N SER A 53 -13.16 0.60 11.74
CA SER A 53 -14.40 -0.17 11.82
C SER A 53 -14.27 -1.34 12.82
N ALA A 54 -15.41 -1.92 13.22
CA ALA A 54 -15.47 -2.99 14.23
C ALA A 54 -14.74 -4.29 13.79
N ASP A 55 -14.57 -4.47 12.50
CA ASP A 55 -13.80 -5.55 11.86
C ASP A 55 -12.29 -5.25 11.76
N GLY A 56 -11.84 -4.09 12.27
CA GLY A 56 -10.44 -3.66 12.24
C GLY A 56 -10.01 -3.00 10.93
N ALA A 57 -10.92 -2.85 9.96
CA ALA A 57 -10.63 -2.12 8.73
C ALA A 57 -10.46 -0.62 9.01
N ILE A 58 -9.46 0.01 8.40
CA ILE A 58 -9.22 1.45 8.49
C ILE A 58 -9.69 2.11 7.20
N SER A 59 -10.59 3.08 7.32
CA SER A 59 -11.05 3.92 6.20
C SER A 59 -10.63 5.36 6.45
N CYS A 60 -10.05 6.02 5.45
CA CYS A 60 -9.60 7.41 5.55
C CYS A 60 -10.15 8.23 4.38
N ASP A 61 -10.49 9.49 4.63
CA ASP A 61 -10.63 10.49 3.59
C ASP A 61 -9.25 10.81 3.01
N THR A 62 -9.21 11.35 1.79
CA THR A 62 -7.95 11.78 1.17
C THR A 62 -7.95 13.27 0.87
N LYS A 63 -6.81 13.90 1.07
CA LYS A 63 -6.58 15.31 0.75
C LYS A 63 -5.36 15.47 -0.15
N VAL A 64 -5.49 16.29 -1.19
CA VAL A 64 -4.36 16.73 -2.02
C VAL A 64 -3.57 17.79 -1.26
N VAL A 65 -2.26 17.57 -1.15
CA VAL A 65 -1.27 18.55 -0.68
C VAL A 65 -0.36 18.91 -1.84
N ASN A 66 -0.38 20.20 -2.22
CA ASN A 66 0.51 20.74 -3.24
C ASN A 66 1.75 21.36 -2.58
N PRO A 67 2.92 21.34 -3.24
CA PRO A 67 4.08 22.09 -2.76
C PRO A 67 3.77 23.60 -2.73
N PRO A 68 4.48 24.38 -1.89
CA PRO A 68 4.34 25.83 -1.86
C PRO A 68 4.62 26.43 -3.24
N SER A 69 3.68 27.23 -3.75
CA SER A 69 3.78 27.89 -5.06
C SER A 69 2.80 29.06 -5.13
N ASP A 70 3.17 30.11 -5.87
CA ASP A 70 2.28 31.23 -6.19
C ASP A 70 1.32 30.91 -7.37
N THR A 71 1.42 29.70 -7.92
CA THR A 71 0.63 29.24 -9.07
C THR A 71 -0.17 27.99 -8.73
N SER A 72 -1.38 27.87 -9.29
CA SER A 72 -2.21 26.67 -9.13
C SER A 72 -1.53 25.46 -9.78
N ALA A 73 -1.55 24.31 -9.10
CA ALA A 73 -1.00 23.08 -9.63
C ALA A 73 -1.81 22.60 -10.85
N ARG A 74 -1.10 22.12 -11.88
CA ARG A 74 -1.68 21.67 -13.15
C ARG A 74 -1.45 20.17 -13.35
N PRO A 75 -2.43 19.43 -13.89
CA PRO A 75 -2.28 18.00 -14.18
C PRO A 75 -0.99 17.71 -14.93
N TYR A 76 -0.18 16.81 -14.38
CA TYR A 76 1.05 16.40 -15.02
C TYR A 76 0.76 15.39 -16.12
N TYR A 77 1.29 15.66 -17.31
CA TYR A 77 1.22 14.77 -18.46
C TYR A 77 2.63 14.67 -19.05
N ASN A 78 3.18 13.46 -19.11
CA ASN A 78 4.44 13.19 -19.81
C ASN A 78 4.19 12.22 -20.97
N PRO A 79 4.18 12.70 -22.23
CA PRO A 79 3.93 11.85 -23.39
C PRO A 79 5.09 10.90 -23.72
N PHE A 80 6.29 11.17 -23.20
CA PHE A 80 7.47 10.35 -23.44
C PHE A 80 7.93 9.80 -22.09
N ASN A 81 7.73 8.50 -21.89
CA ASN A 81 8.09 7.83 -20.65
C ASN A 81 9.62 7.71 -20.60
N ASP A 82 10.31 8.64 -19.94
CA ASP A 82 11.76 8.63 -19.74
C ASP A 82 12.24 7.41 -18.93
#